data_AF-A0AAE5HBS4-F1
#
_entry.id   AF-A0AAE5HBS4-F1
#
_cell.length_a   1.000
_cell.length_b   1.000
_cell.length_c   1.000
_cell.angle_alpha   90.00
_cell.angle_beta   90.00
_cell.angle_gamma   90.00
#
_symmetry.space_group_name_H-M   'P 1'
#
loop_
_entity.id
_entity.type
_entity.pdbx_description
1 polymer ?
#
loop_
_entity_poly.entity_id
_entity_poly.type
_entity_poly.pdbx_seq_one_letter_code
_entity_poly.pdbx_strand_id
1 'polypeptide(L)'
;MSGSPDDERLEELREKKMQELQDRAQSEGADEAQEAAQQRADAQKEAMLRQYLTDGARQRLNAVQMSKPQFAQQVEQQIVALAQSGRLQDRIDEDKMRSLLKELQPESKKFNIRRR
;
A
#
# COMPACT_ATOMS: atom_id res chain seq x y z
N MET A 1 5.93 -60.58 19.96
CA MET A 1 6.42 -59.42 19.19
C MET A 1 6.00 -59.64 17.75
N SER A 2 4.87 -59.08 17.33
CA SER A 2 4.42 -59.13 15.94
C SER A 2 3.65 -57.86 15.68
N GLY A 3 4.38 -56.77 15.40
CA GLY A 3 3.83 -55.74 14.52
C GLY A 3 3.96 -56.31 13.12
N SER A 4 2.85 -56.53 12.43
CA SER A 4 2.91 -56.98 11.05
C SER A 4 3.42 -55.81 10.19
N PRO A 5 4.21 -56.04 9.13
CA PRO A 5 4.72 -54.98 8.26
C PRO A 5 3.61 -54.12 7.59
N ASP A 6 2.36 -54.57 7.64
CA ASP A 6 1.18 -53.79 7.25
C ASP A 6 0.80 -52.72 8.28
N ASP A 7 1.00 -52.96 9.59
CA ASP A 7 0.72 -51.97 10.64
C ASP A 7 1.72 -50.80 10.58
N GLU A 8 3.01 -51.08 10.36
CA GLU A 8 4.04 -50.04 10.16
C GLU A 8 3.75 -49.17 8.92
N ARG A 9 3.33 -49.78 7.80
CA ARG A 9 2.94 -49.02 6.60
C ARG A 9 1.69 -48.16 6.81
N LEU A 10 0.74 -48.63 7.62
CA LEU A 10 -0.47 -47.89 7.99
C LEU A 10 -0.13 -46.67 8.86
N GLU A 11 0.83 -46.82 9.77
CA GLU A 11 1.35 -45.73 10.61
C GLU A 11 2.11 -44.69 9.78
N GLU A 12 3.02 -45.12 8.90
CA GLU A 12 3.75 -44.22 7.98
C GLU A 12 2.81 -43.40 7.09
N LEU A 13 1.73 -44.02 6.59
CA LEU A 13 0.74 -43.34 5.75
C LEU A 13 -0.04 -42.27 6.53
N ARG A 14 -0.33 -42.55 7.81
CA ARG A 14 -1.01 -41.62 8.72
C ARG A 14 -0.11 -40.44 9.08
N GLU A 15 1.17 -40.72 9.34
CA GLU A 15 2.18 -39.70 9.66
C GLU A 15 2.40 -38.76 8.47
N LYS A 16 2.57 -39.31 7.26
CA LYS A 16 2.71 -38.52 6.03
C LYS A 16 1.48 -37.64 5.74
N LYS A 17 0.28 -38.15 5.98
CA LYS A 17 -0.98 -37.39 5.79
C LYS A 17 -1.17 -36.30 6.85
N MET A 18 -0.72 -36.54 8.09
CA MET A 18 -0.69 -35.49 9.12
C MET A 18 0.32 -34.40 8.77
N GLN A 19 1.51 -34.78 8.29
CA GLN A 19 2.54 -33.83 7.90
C GLN A 19 2.07 -32.95 6.73
N GLU A 20 1.47 -33.53 5.70
CA GLU A 20 0.92 -32.78 4.57
C GLU A 20 -0.21 -31.80 4.98
N LEU A 21 -1.08 -32.21 5.92
CA LEU A 21 -2.09 -31.32 6.49
C LEU A 21 -1.48 -30.19 7.32
N GLN A 22 -0.40 -30.47 8.06
CA GLN A 22 0.29 -29.49 8.89
C GLN A 22 1.06 -28.48 8.03
N ASP A 23 1.77 -28.93 6.98
CA ASP A 23 2.41 -28.07 5.98
C ASP A 23 1.39 -27.20 5.23
N ARG A 24 0.20 -27.73 4.90
CA ARG A 24 -0.86 -26.96 4.25
C ARG A 24 -1.46 -25.90 5.17
N ALA A 25 -1.71 -26.23 6.44
CA ALA A 25 -2.18 -25.25 7.43
C ALA A 25 -1.14 -24.17 7.73
N GLN A 26 0.15 -24.52 7.69
CA GLN A 26 1.24 -23.58 7.96
C GLN A 26 1.51 -22.65 6.78
N SER A 27 1.33 -23.13 5.54
CA SER A 27 1.40 -22.30 4.33
C SER A 27 0.20 -21.35 4.24
N GLU A 28 -1.04 -21.84 4.41
CA GLU A 28 -2.24 -20.98 4.43
C GLU A 28 -2.15 -19.91 5.53
N GLY A 29 -1.67 -20.25 6.73
CA GLY A 29 -1.47 -19.28 7.82
C GLY A 29 -0.34 -18.27 7.61
N ALA A 30 0.66 -18.59 6.78
CA ALA A 30 1.75 -17.65 6.44
C ALA A 30 1.31 -16.61 5.41
N ASP A 31 0.53 -17.03 4.41
CA ASP A 31 -0.08 -16.13 3.43
C ASP A 31 -1.10 -15.19 4.09
N GLU A 32 -1.97 -15.71 4.96
CA GLU A 32 -2.93 -14.89 5.73
C GLU A 32 -2.23 -13.89 6.66
N ALA A 33 -1.12 -14.29 7.30
CA ALA A 33 -0.34 -13.39 8.15
C ALA A 33 0.34 -12.27 7.34
N GLN A 34 0.83 -12.57 6.14
CA GLN A 34 1.41 -11.56 5.24
C GLN A 34 0.36 -10.59 4.71
N GLU A 35 -0.80 -11.09 4.29
CA GLU A 35 -1.91 -10.23 3.84
C GLU A 35 -2.43 -9.36 4.99
N ALA A 36 -2.60 -9.91 6.19
CA ALA A 36 -3.01 -9.14 7.37
C ALA A 36 -2.00 -8.06 7.73
N ALA A 37 -0.69 -8.32 7.59
CA ALA A 37 0.35 -7.32 7.82
C ALA A 37 0.31 -6.19 6.79
N GLN A 38 0.13 -6.53 5.50
CA GLN A 38 0.00 -5.54 4.42
C GLN A 38 -1.24 -4.66 4.61
N GLN A 39 -2.39 -5.28 4.89
CA GLN A 39 -3.65 -4.56 5.13
C GLN A 39 -3.54 -3.60 6.32
N ARG A 40 -2.85 -3.99 7.40
CA ARG A 40 -2.60 -3.10 8.54
C ARG A 40 -1.72 -1.91 8.16
N ALA A 41 -0.66 -2.15 7.39
CA ALA A 41 0.22 -1.08 6.93
C ALA A 41 -0.52 -0.09 6.03
N ASP A 42 -1.34 -0.58 5.11
CA ASP A 42 -2.11 0.27 4.20
C ASP A 42 -3.24 1.00 4.92
N ALA A 43 -3.94 0.35 5.85
CA ALA A 43 -4.94 1.01 6.68
C ALA A 43 -4.34 2.16 7.53
N GLN A 44 -3.12 2.00 8.04
CA GLN A 44 -2.43 3.07 8.76
C GLN A 44 -2.08 4.25 7.84
N LYS A 45 -1.56 3.97 6.64
CA LYS A 45 -1.30 5.02 5.64
C LYS A 45 -2.58 5.74 5.27
N GLU A 46 -3.66 5.00 5.00
CA GLU A 46 -4.95 5.58 4.64
C GLU A 46 -5.55 6.41 5.79
N ALA A 47 -5.42 5.94 7.03
CA ALA A 47 -5.85 6.69 8.21
C ALA A 47 -5.09 8.01 8.36
N MET A 48 -3.77 8.00 8.17
CA MET A 48 -2.96 9.23 8.14
C MET A 48 -3.43 10.15 7.02
N LEU A 49 -3.57 9.65 5.79
CA LEU A 49 -4.04 10.43 4.65
C LEU A 49 -5.41 11.04 4.93
N ARG A 50 -6.36 10.30 5.53
CA ARG A 50 -7.68 10.81 5.92
C ARG A 50 -7.63 11.85 7.04
N GLN A 51 -6.67 11.75 7.94
CA GLN A 51 -6.49 12.75 9.01
C GLN A 51 -5.97 14.08 8.47
N TYR A 52 -5.11 14.02 7.45
CA TYR A 52 -4.38 15.16 6.91
C TYR A 52 -4.97 15.74 5.61
N LEU A 53 -5.85 15.03 4.91
CA LEU A 53 -6.53 15.51 3.71
C LEU A 53 -8.01 15.72 3.96
N THR A 54 -8.56 16.84 3.50
CA THR A 54 -10.02 17.01 3.43
C THR A 54 -10.62 16.19 2.28
N ASP A 55 -11.94 15.98 2.31
CA ASP A 55 -12.66 15.29 1.23
C ASP A 55 -12.43 15.95 -0.14
N GLY A 56 -12.42 17.29 -0.20
CA GLY A 56 -12.12 18.03 -1.43
C GLY A 56 -10.69 17.82 -1.93
N ALA A 57 -9.70 17.78 -1.02
CA ALA A 57 -8.32 17.50 -1.37
C ALA A 57 -8.14 16.07 -1.92
N ARG A 58 -8.81 15.07 -1.33
CA ARG A 58 -8.81 13.69 -1.83
C ARG A 58 -9.41 13.58 -3.21
N GLN A 59 -10.55 14.23 -3.45
CA GLN A 59 -11.19 14.25 -4.76
C GLN A 59 -10.28 14.87 -5.82
N ARG A 60 -9.58 15.96 -5.50
CA ARG A 60 -8.59 16.57 -6.42
C ARG A 60 -7.43 15.64 -6.71
N LEU A 61 -6.87 15.02 -5.68
CA LEU A 61 -5.77 14.08 -5.83
C LEU A 61 -6.19 12.90 -6.72
N ASN A 62 -7.39 12.35 -6.51
CA ASN A 62 -7.93 11.25 -7.32
C ASN A 62 -8.15 11.65 -8.79
N ALA A 63 -8.70 12.85 -9.04
CA ALA A 63 -8.85 13.38 -10.40
C ALA A 63 -7.50 13.55 -11.12
N VAL A 64 -6.47 14.00 -10.40
CA VAL A 64 -5.11 14.09 -10.92
C VAL A 64 -4.49 12.71 -11.11
N GLN A 65 -4.73 11.76 -10.22
CA GLN A 65 -4.25 10.38 -10.35
C GLN A 65 -4.77 9.72 -11.62
N MET A 66 -6.04 9.96 -11.97
CA MET A 66 -6.62 9.50 -13.24
C MET A 66 -5.96 10.13 -14.47
N SER A 67 -5.57 11.41 -14.38
CA SER A 67 -4.98 12.14 -15.51
C SER A 67 -3.47 11.91 -15.65
N LYS A 68 -2.76 11.84 -14.51
CA LYS A 68 -1.30 11.83 -14.37
C LYS A 68 -0.91 11.04 -13.11
N PRO A 69 -0.90 9.70 -13.16
CA PRO A 69 -0.65 8.86 -12.00
C PRO A 69 0.74 9.07 -11.38
N GLN A 70 1.77 9.26 -12.21
CA GLN A 70 3.13 9.52 -11.73
C GLN A 70 3.22 10.80 -10.89
N PHE A 71 2.46 11.83 -11.27
CA PHE A 71 2.45 13.10 -10.56
C PHE A 71 1.69 13.00 -9.24
N ALA A 72 0.53 12.32 -9.24
CA ALA A 72 -0.22 12.07 -8.02
C ALA A 72 0.60 11.27 -7.00
N GLN A 73 1.37 10.26 -7.44
CA GLN A 73 2.25 9.50 -6.54
C GLN A 73 3.33 10.37 -5.89
N GLN A 74 3.94 11.31 -6.62
CA GLN A 74 4.91 12.25 -6.06
C GLN A 74 4.28 13.14 -4.98
N VAL A 75 3.07 13.63 -5.25
CA VAL A 75 2.30 14.46 -4.31
C VAL A 75 1.93 13.66 -3.05
N GLU A 76 1.46 12.42 -3.21
CA GLU A 76 1.17 11.52 -2.09
C GLU A 76 2.40 11.28 -1.21
N GLN A 77 3.53 10.92 -1.83
CA GLN A 77 4.79 10.68 -1.10
C GLN A 77 5.22 11.92 -0.31
N GLN A 78 5.10 13.10 -0.91
CA GLN A 78 5.43 14.37 -0.24
C GLN A 78 4.51 14.64 0.96
N ILE A 79 3.20 14.39 0.82
CA ILE A 79 2.22 14.59 1.89
C ILE A 79 2.46 13.60 3.03
N VAL A 80 2.72 12.34 2.72
CA VAL A 80 3.07 11.31 3.71
C VAL A 80 4.35 11.68 4.45
N ALA A 81 5.40 12.13 3.75
CA ALA A 81 6.65 12.57 4.38
C ALA A 81 6.44 13.78 5.31
N LEU A 82 5.60 14.74 4.91
CA LEU A 82 5.26 15.90 5.74
C LEU A 82 4.42 15.51 6.97
N ALA A 83 3.51 14.56 6.81
CA ALA A 83 2.72 14.01 7.90
C ALA A 83 3.60 13.26 8.91
N GLN A 84 4.49 12.38 8.43
CA GLN A 84 5.42 11.62 9.27
C GLN A 84 6.42 12.51 10.01
N SER A 85 6.88 13.60 9.37
CA SER A 85 7.77 14.57 10.02
C SER A 85 7.07 15.49 11.02
N GLY A 86 5.74 15.39 11.16
CA GLY A 86 4.95 16.26 12.04
C GLY A 86 4.89 17.73 11.61
N ARG A 87 5.39 18.04 10.40
CA ARG A 87 5.36 19.39 9.82
C ARG A 87 3.99 19.75 9.26
N LEU A 88 3.17 18.74 8.96
CA LEU A 88 1.78 18.93 8.58
C LEU A 88 0.93 19.15 9.84
N GLN A 89 0.86 20.40 10.29
CA GLN A 89 0.04 20.79 11.47
C GLN A 89 -1.46 20.89 11.12
N ASP A 90 -1.77 21.28 9.89
CA ASP A 90 -3.13 21.48 9.43
C ASP A 90 -3.52 20.50 8.33
N ARG A 91 -4.84 20.29 8.19
CA ARG A 91 -5.40 19.57 7.06
C ARG A 91 -5.14 20.34 5.75
N ILE A 92 -4.78 19.60 4.71
CA ILE A 92 -4.69 20.09 3.34
C ILE A 92 -6.11 20.11 2.79
N ASP A 93 -6.57 21.31 2.45
CA ASP A 93 -7.84 21.56 1.78
C ASP A 93 -7.69 21.48 0.25
N GLU A 94 -8.81 21.66 -0.46
CA GLU A 94 -8.82 21.62 -1.92
C GLU A 94 -7.91 22.70 -2.53
N ASP A 95 -7.88 23.90 -1.93
CA ASP A 95 -7.13 25.04 -2.45
C ASP A 95 -5.62 24.89 -2.25
N LYS A 96 -5.19 24.40 -1.08
CA LYS A 96 -3.79 24.02 -0.83
C LYS A 96 -3.36 22.88 -1.73
N MET A 97 -4.20 21.86 -1.90
CA MET A 97 -3.92 20.76 -2.83
C MET A 97 -3.75 21.28 -4.26
N ARG A 98 -4.64 22.16 -4.72
CA ARG A 98 -4.52 22.79 -6.04
C ARG A 98 -3.23 23.59 -6.18
N SER A 99 -2.82 24.29 -5.13
CA SER A 99 -1.61 25.10 -5.13
C SER A 99 -0.36 24.23 -5.21
N LEU A 100 -0.30 23.15 -4.41
CA LEU A 100 0.75 22.12 -4.47
C LEU A 100 0.83 21.49 -5.86
N LEU A 101 -0.30 21.11 -6.43
CA LEU A 101 -0.38 20.51 -7.76
C LEU A 101 0.11 21.47 -8.86
N LYS A 102 -0.11 22.78 -8.71
CA LYS A 102 0.39 23.79 -9.66
C LYS A 102 1.89 24.02 -9.53
N GLU A 103 2.41 24.04 -8.30
CA GLU A 103 3.82 24.28 -8.03
C GLU A 103 4.70 23.11 -8.44
N LEU A 104 4.23 21.89 -8.19
CA LEU A 104 4.91 20.66 -8.58
C LEU A 104 4.78 20.39 -10.08
N GLN A 105 3.81 21.02 -10.78
CA GLN A 105 3.66 20.84 -12.22
C GLN A 105 4.95 21.33 -12.90
N PRO A 106 5.67 20.48 -13.65
CA PRO A 106 6.86 20.94 -14.36
C PRO A 106 6.42 22.07 -15.28
N GLU A 107 7.03 23.26 -15.16
CA GLU A 107 6.82 24.36 -16.11
C GLU A 107 7.08 23.77 -17.49
N SER A 108 6.01 23.50 -18.24
CA SER A 108 6.09 23.23 -19.67
C SER A 108 6.75 24.47 -20.26
N LYS A 109 8.07 24.36 -20.49
CA LYS A 109 8.98 25.39 -21.01
C LYS A 109 8.22 26.54 -21.68
N LYS A 110 8.20 27.71 -21.04
CA LYS A 110 7.95 28.96 -21.75
C LYS A 110 9.06 29.11 -22.78
N PHE A 111 8.81 28.66 -24.00
CA PHE A 111 9.72 28.91 -25.12
C PHE A 111 9.66 30.40 -25.41
N ASN A 112 10.60 31.16 -24.84
CA ASN A 112 10.85 32.55 -25.22
C ASN A 112 11.45 32.55 -26.63
N ILE A 113 10.60 32.51 -27.66
CA ILE A 113 11.01 32.73 -29.04
C ILE A 113 11.23 34.23 -29.22
N ARG A 114 12.46 34.71 -29.02
CA ARG A 114 12.87 36.01 -29.53
C ARG A 114 13.24 35.84 -31.00
N ARG A 115 12.34 36.27 -31.89
CA ARG A 115 12.64 36.43 -33.32
C ARG A 115 13.36 37.77 -33.49
N ARG A 116 14.57 37.72 -34.04
CA ARG A 116 15.37 38.89 -34.44
C ARG A 116 15.01 39.30 -35.87
#